data_AF-A0A9Q0RAM8-F1
#
_entry.id   AF-A0A9Q0RAM8-F1
#
_cell.length_a   1.000
_cell.length_b   1.000
_cell.length_c   1.000
_cell.angle_alpha   90.00
_cell.angle_beta   90.00
_cell.angle_gamma   90.00
#
_symmetry.space_group_name_H-M   'P 1'
#
loop_
_entity.id
_entity.type
_entity.pdbx_description
1 polymer ?
#
loop_
_entity_poly.entity_id
_entity_poly.type
_entity_poly.pdbx_seq_one_letter_code
_entity_poly.pdbx_strand_id
1 'polypeptide(L)'
;MTYLSFLVDFFSMNINESVFGCEVKTENRTEKEHIVLFTLFDRGTSIEYTLRKVFPNELEVGSWIVSPMKKNEFKVKGYTEKEIILSIQGFSEDLVFKSQKILEIQNFKENISNQEITNQNLPNQAIQIPNLDELLFRIKNLEEKVQETTELVKNLKEFQVFNLEEKLEADLGDFISDAFTKWTLVRIQLAEKGEYEWNTPVIVPPHHRLEIIGAGYDAAKKEGFTPKILMTKCVEFKHPSDTYREPLRCGVSDFASLLIKGVTMIENHGNTKKLTQRSDKNSLFNICGNFGIIQLTFNNIIMTEKYLVNSGVFYYGRVLFGHTWISNSVTGGVTYAVSNDRGWNFQASGLVVSRSHTYIDANKVKWGTNSSILYL
;
A
#
# COMPACT_ATOMS: atom_id res chain seq x y z
N MET A 1 -8.80 -4.31 42.13
CA MET A 1 -8.99 -3.60 40.85
C MET A 1 -8.24 -4.41 39.81
N THR A 2 -8.95 -5.04 38.88
CA THR A 2 -8.34 -5.88 37.84
C THR A 2 -8.09 -4.99 36.63
N TYR A 3 -6.83 -4.77 36.28
CA TYR A 3 -6.47 -4.00 35.07
C TYR A 3 -6.55 -4.94 33.88
N LEU A 4 -7.25 -4.54 32.82
CA LEU A 4 -7.08 -5.14 31.49
C LEU A 4 -6.01 -4.32 30.76
N SER A 5 -4.86 -4.90 30.53
CA SER A 5 -3.84 -4.38 29.61
C SER A 5 -4.23 -4.76 28.18
N PHE A 6 -4.21 -3.80 27.27
CA PHE A 6 -4.33 -4.03 25.83
C PHE A 6 -3.06 -3.53 25.17
N LEU A 7 -2.44 -4.38 24.33
CA LEU A 7 -1.47 -3.93 23.34
C LEU A 7 -2.26 -3.53 22.10
N VAL A 8 -2.11 -2.29 21.63
CA VAL A 8 -2.82 -1.77 20.46
C VAL A 8 -1.79 -1.25 19.47
N ASP A 9 -1.65 -1.93 18.35
CA ASP A 9 -0.85 -1.45 17.22
C ASP A 9 -1.69 -0.48 16.38
N PHE A 10 -1.19 0.75 16.22
CA PHE A 10 -1.83 1.78 15.41
C PHE A 10 -1.06 1.98 14.12
N PHE A 11 -1.77 2.00 12.99
CA PHE A 11 -1.26 2.47 11.70
C PHE A 11 -1.98 3.79 11.36
N SER A 12 -1.22 4.87 11.14
CA SER A 12 -1.76 6.22 10.95
C SER A 12 -2.02 6.52 9.47
N MET A 13 -3.16 7.15 9.17
CA MET A 13 -3.43 7.80 7.89
C MET A 13 -4.03 9.19 8.10
N ASN A 14 -3.46 10.16 7.37
CA ASN A 14 -3.73 11.60 7.19
C ASN A 14 -4.95 12.27 7.88
N ILE A 15 -4.76 13.55 8.22
CA ILE A 15 -5.37 14.34 9.30
C ILE A 15 -6.90 14.59 9.22
N ASN A 16 -7.58 14.28 8.12
CA ASN A 16 -8.98 14.70 7.95
C ASN A 16 -10.04 13.61 8.17
N GLU A 17 -9.73 12.33 8.02
CA GLU A 17 -10.62 11.22 8.41
C GLU A 17 -9.74 9.98 8.66
N SER A 18 -9.68 9.51 9.91
CA SER A 18 -8.79 8.42 10.28
C SER A 18 -9.60 7.17 10.66
N VAL A 19 -9.60 6.18 9.78
CA VAL A 19 -10.13 4.83 10.03
C VAL A 19 -8.98 3.95 10.52
N PHE A 20 -9.13 3.33 11.69
CA PHE A 20 -8.10 2.48 12.30
C PHE A 20 -8.65 1.06 12.49
N GLY A 21 -7.87 0.04 12.13
CA GLY A 21 -8.12 -1.33 12.54
C GLY A 21 -7.11 -1.74 13.60
N CYS A 22 -7.52 -2.46 14.64
CA CYS A 22 -6.59 -3.13 15.53
C CYS A 22 -7.00 -4.59 15.78
N GLU A 23 -6.00 -5.42 16.03
CA GLU A 23 -6.17 -6.79 16.51
C GLU A 23 -6.03 -6.77 18.04
N VAL A 24 -7.05 -7.25 18.76
CA VAL A 24 -7.04 -7.25 20.23
C VAL A 24 -6.74 -8.67 20.72
N LYS A 25 -5.58 -8.86 21.36
CA LYS A 25 -5.22 -10.10 22.06
C LYS A 25 -5.51 -9.93 23.55
N THR A 26 -6.35 -10.81 24.10
CA THR A 26 -6.59 -10.87 25.55
C THR A 26 -5.61 -11.86 26.19
N GLU A 27 -5.05 -11.50 27.36
CA GLU A 27 -4.05 -12.33 28.06
C GLU A 27 -4.59 -13.67 28.57
N ASN A 28 -5.92 -13.87 28.60
CA ASN A 28 -6.52 -15.16 28.91
C ASN A 28 -6.79 -15.95 27.62
N ARG A 29 -5.90 -16.90 27.34
CA ARG A 29 -5.87 -17.84 26.18
C ARG A 29 -7.11 -18.74 25.99
N THR A 30 -8.27 -18.42 26.56
CA THR A 30 -9.50 -19.23 26.47
C THR A 30 -10.64 -18.55 25.72
N GLU A 31 -10.54 -17.26 25.39
CA GLU A 31 -11.59 -16.56 24.63
C GLU A 31 -11.12 -16.16 23.22
N LYS A 32 -12.06 -16.28 22.27
CA LYS A 32 -11.85 -16.13 20.82
C LYS A 32 -11.23 -14.77 20.46
N GLU A 33 -10.35 -14.79 19.45
CA GLU A 33 -9.81 -13.58 18.84
C GLU A 33 -10.95 -12.67 18.36
N HIS A 34 -10.85 -11.38 18.67
CA HIS A 34 -11.84 -10.38 18.30
C HIS A 34 -11.20 -9.33 17.39
N ILE A 35 -11.75 -9.15 16.21
CA ILE A 35 -11.41 -8.03 15.32
C ILE A 35 -12.34 -6.88 15.67
N VAL A 36 -11.75 -5.75 16.07
CA VAL A 36 -12.48 -4.52 16.38
C VAL A 36 -12.07 -3.46 15.37
N LEU A 37 -13.06 -2.94 14.65
CA LEU A 37 -12.87 -1.83 13.72
C LEU A 37 -13.23 -0.51 14.42
N PHE A 38 -12.34 0.47 14.31
CA PHE A 38 -12.51 1.82 14.84
C PHE A 38 -12.64 2.82 13.69
N THR A 39 -13.56 3.76 13.84
CA THR A 39 -13.61 4.95 13.00
C THR A 39 -13.53 6.14 13.92
N LEU A 40 -12.48 6.96 13.79
CA LEU A 40 -12.31 8.17 14.59
C LEU A 40 -12.80 9.38 13.79
N PHE A 41 -13.72 10.13 14.38
CA PHE A 41 -14.18 11.40 13.85
C PHE A 41 -13.63 12.53 14.72
N ASP A 42 -12.78 13.38 14.14
CA ASP A 42 -12.32 14.60 14.79
C ASP A 42 -13.40 15.68 14.66
N ARG A 43 -13.97 16.11 15.79
CA ARG A 43 -14.93 17.22 15.87
C ARG A 43 -14.36 18.42 16.63
N GLY A 44 -13.04 18.56 16.72
CA GLY A 44 -12.35 19.70 17.31
C GLY A 44 -12.25 19.69 18.84
N THR A 45 -13.33 19.38 19.57
CA THR A 45 -13.33 19.32 21.05
C THR A 45 -13.65 17.95 21.63
N SER A 46 -14.02 16.99 20.78
CA SER A 46 -14.29 15.60 21.16
C SER A 46 -13.89 14.67 20.02
N ILE A 47 -13.47 13.46 20.41
CA ILE A 47 -13.19 12.36 19.49
C ILE A 47 -14.37 11.40 19.62
N GLU A 48 -15.17 11.30 18.57
CA GLU A 48 -16.26 10.33 18.48
C GLU A 48 -15.71 9.07 17.82
N TYR A 49 -15.97 7.90 18.41
CA TYR A 49 -15.65 6.62 17.76
C TYR A 49 -16.85 5.69 17.75
N THR A 50 -16.95 4.93 16.65
CA THR A 50 -17.87 3.80 16.55
C THR A 50 -17.06 2.52 16.68
N LEU A 51 -17.42 1.70 17.66
CA LEU A 51 -16.80 0.41 17.88
C LEU A 51 -17.70 -0.65 17.23
N ARG A 52 -17.19 -1.33 16.20
CA ARG A 52 -17.92 -2.46 15.59
C ARG A 52 -17.29 -3.76 16.08
N LYS A 53 -18.05 -4.51 16.88
CA LYS A 53 -17.69 -5.88 17.25
C LYS A 53 -18.17 -6.79 16.13
N VAL A 54 -17.23 -7.37 15.37
CA VAL A 54 -17.57 -8.33 14.32
C VAL A 54 -17.59 -9.72 14.96
N PHE A 55 -18.77 -10.16 15.39
CA PHE A 55 -18.96 -11.60 15.63
C PHE A 55 -19.19 -12.30 14.30
N PRO A 56 -18.88 -13.61 14.19
CA PRO A 56 -19.17 -14.35 12.97
C PRO A 56 -20.65 -14.32 12.54
N ASN A 57 -21.62 -13.99 13.41
CA ASN A 57 -23.05 -14.06 13.10
C ASN A 57 -23.98 -12.96 13.69
N GLU A 58 -23.49 -11.96 14.43
CA GLU A 58 -24.34 -10.86 14.95
C GLU A 58 -23.59 -9.52 14.93
N LEU A 59 -24.31 -8.45 14.61
CA LEU A 59 -23.76 -7.10 14.47
C LEU A 59 -24.40 -6.20 15.52
N GLU A 60 -23.69 -5.93 16.61
CA GLU A 60 -24.12 -5.00 17.65
C GLU A 60 -23.38 -3.67 17.47
N VAL A 61 -24.13 -2.56 17.44
CA VAL A 61 -23.59 -1.21 17.27
C VAL A 61 -23.84 -0.44 18.57
N GLY A 62 -22.77 -0.01 19.24
CA GLY A 62 -22.84 0.85 20.41
C GLY A 62 -21.95 2.10 20.27
N SER A 63 -22.38 3.22 20.84
CA SER A 63 -21.62 4.46 20.92
C SER A 63 -21.09 4.68 22.33
N TRP A 64 -19.84 5.16 22.45
CA TRP A 64 -19.14 5.35 23.71
C TRP A 64 -18.47 6.73 23.73
N ILE A 65 -18.49 7.41 24.88
CA ILE A 65 -17.89 8.74 25.05
C ILE A 65 -16.54 8.57 25.77
N VAL A 66 -15.49 9.16 25.22
CA VAL A 66 -14.13 9.16 25.80
C VAL A 66 -13.68 10.57 26.11
N SER A 67 -12.99 10.72 27.23
CA SER A 67 -12.38 11.98 27.65
C SER A 67 -10.87 11.82 27.82
N PRO A 68 -10.06 12.78 27.32
CA PRO A 68 -8.62 12.76 27.51
C PRO A 68 -8.27 12.97 28.99
N MET A 69 -7.30 12.21 29.50
CA MET A 69 -6.80 12.39 30.88
C MET A 69 -5.41 13.04 30.91
N LYS A 70 -4.47 12.53 30.12
CA LYS A 70 -3.07 13.03 29.97
C LYS A 70 -2.56 12.72 28.55
N LYS A 71 -1.35 13.20 28.20
CA LYS A 71 -0.69 12.89 26.91
C LYS A 71 -0.58 11.37 26.75
N ASN A 72 -1.27 10.81 25.75
CA ASN A 72 -1.33 9.39 25.40
C ASN A 72 -2.15 8.48 26.35
N GLU A 73 -3.01 9.04 27.20
CA GLU A 73 -3.92 8.28 28.07
C GLU A 73 -5.39 8.68 27.85
N PHE A 74 -6.24 7.69 27.57
CA PHE A 74 -7.67 7.88 27.33
C PHE A 74 -8.51 7.11 28.34
N LYS A 75 -9.57 7.75 28.86
CA LYS A 75 -10.55 7.11 29.74
C LYS A 75 -11.83 6.78 28.97
N VAL A 76 -12.18 5.49 28.95
CA VAL A 76 -13.43 4.99 28.36
C VAL A 76 -14.44 4.70 29.47
N LYS A 77 -15.63 5.31 29.41
CA LYS A 77 -16.72 5.05 30.36
C LYS A 77 -17.81 4.20 29.70
N GLY A 78 -18.11 3.05 30.29
CA GLY A 78 -19.11 2.11 29.81
C GLY A 78 -20.38 2.01 30.62
N TYR A 79 -21.33 1.23 30.09
CA TYR A 79 -22.62 0.89 30.71
C TYR A 79 -22.52 -0.04 31.93
N THR A 80 -21.33 -0.58 32.22
CA THR A 80 -21.02 -1.23 33.50
C THR A 80 -19.80 -0.54 34.08
N GLU A 81 -19.78 -0.27 35.38
CA GLU A 81 -18.81 0.57 36.11
C GLU A 81 -17.37 0.04 36.15
N LYS A 82 -16.85 -0.51 35.05
CA LYS A 82 -15.44 -0.90 34.90
C LYS A 82 -14.69 0.17 34.13
N GLU A 83 -13.65 0.69 34.74
CA GLU A 83 -12.75 1.66 34.12
C GLU A 83 -11.72 0.94 33.26
N ILE A 84 -11.50 1.42 32.04
CA ILE A 84 -10.43 0.97 31.13
C ILE A 84 -9.52 2.15 30.85
N ILE A 85 -8.21 1.95 31.03
CA ILE A 85 -7.15 2.91 30.70
C ILE A 85 -6.45 2.40 29.44
N LEU A 86 -6.46 3.20 28.36
CA LEU A 86 -5.73 2.90 27.13
C LEU A 86 -4.46 3.76 27.06
N SER A 87 -3.31 3.13 26.83
CA SER A 87 -2.02 3.80 26.60
C SER A 87 -1.57 3.59 25.15
N ILE A 88 -1.23 4.67 24.46
CA ILE A 88 -0.72 4.63 23.07
C ILE A 88 0.80 4.83 23.07
N GLN A 89 1.57 3.85 22.59
CA GLN A 89 2.99 4.01 22.30
C GLN A 89 3.19 4.20 20.79
N GLY A 90 3.69 5.37 20.40
CA GLY A 90 4.05 5.66 19.02
C GLY A 90 5.45 5.15 18.71
N PHE A 91 5.55 4.08 17.92
CA PHE A 91 6.79 3.68 17.26
C PHE A 91 6.61 3.84 15.74
N SER A 92 7.69 4.19 15.03
CA SER A 92 7.69 4.09 13.57
C SER A 92 7.49 2.61 13.19
N GLU A 93 6.70 2.34 12.16
CA GLU A 93 6.38 0.98 11.68
C GLU A 93 7.66 0.16 11.39
N ASP A 94 8.74 0.85 11.05
CA ASP A 94 10.10 0.34 10.86
C ASP A 94 10.68 -0.32 12.12
N LEU A 95 10.36 0.20 13.31
CA LEU A 95 10.74 -0.36 14.61
C LEU A 95 9.88 -1.56 15.00
N VAL A 96 8.61 -1.59 14.59
CA VAL A 96 7.68 -2.70 14.86
C VAL A 96 8.05 -3.95 14.05
N PHE A 97 8.40 -3.78 12.78
CA PHE A 97 8.88 -4.89 11.94
C PHE A 97 10.24 -5.42 12.41
N LYS A 98 11.18 -4.52 12.74
CA LYS A 98 12.48 -4.89 13.33
C LYS A 98 12.31 -5.63 14.66
N SER A 99 11.41 -5.18 15.53
CA SER A 99 11.17 -5.82 16.82
C SER A 99 10.44 -7.16 16.69
N GLN A 100 9.48 -7.32 15.78
CA GLN A 100 8.84 -8.62 15.52
C GLN A 100 9.82 -9.67 14.99
N LYS A 101 10.68 -9.31 14.02
CA LYS A 101 11.71 -10.24 13.49
C LYS A 101 12.77 -10.59 14.54
N ILE A 102 13.19 -9.63 15.36
CA ILE A 102 14.09 -9.87 16.49
C ILE A 102 13.43 -10.78 17.53
N LEU A 103 12.15 -10.56 17.84
CA LEU A 103 11.39 -11.36 18.80
C LEU A 103 11.15 -12.79 18.30
N GLU A 104 10.88 -12.99 17.00
CA GLU A 104 10.81 -14.33 16.37
C GLU A 104 12.13 -15.08 16.51
N ILE A 105 13.26 -14.40 16.25
CA ILE A 105 14.60 -14.99 16.38
C ILE A 105 14.92 -15.30 17.85
N GLN A 106 14.57 -14.41 18.78
CA GLN A 106 14.78 -14.61 20.22
C GLN A 106 13.94 -15.76 20.78
N ASN A 107 12.64 -15.80 20.47
CA ASN A 107 11.75 -16.90 20.86
C ASN A 107 12.20 -18.23 20.26
N PHE A 108 12.74 -18.23 19.04
CA PHE A 108 13.29 -19.42 18.41
C PHE A 108 14.59 -19.89 19.10
N LYS A 109 15.50 -18.95 19.44
CA LYS A 109 16.73 -19.23 20.20
C LYS A 109 16.41 -19.78 21.60
N GLU A 110 15.42 -19.23 22.30
CA GLU A 110 14.94 -19.77 23.58
C GLU A 110 14.33 -21.17 23.43
N ASN A 111 13.54 -21.42 22.39
CA ASN A 111 12.95 -22.74 22.16
C ASN A 111 14.00 -23.82 21.86
N ILE A 112 15.06 -23.51 21.10
CA ILE A 112 16.18 -24.45 20.88
C ILE A 112 16.94 -24.71 22.20
N SER A 113 17.24 -23.64 22.95
CA SER A 113 17.94 -23.74 24.23
C SER A 113 17.16 -24.57 25.26
N ASN A 114 15.83 -24.49 25.22
CA ASN A 114 14.94 -25.26 26.10
C ASN A 114 14.73 -26.71 25.61
N GLN A 115 14.92 -27.01 24.32
CA GLN A 115 14.86 -28.37 23.78
C GLN A 115 16.10 -29.20 24.09
N GLU A 116 17.27 -28.59 24.33
CA GLU A 116 18.45 -29.31 24.84
C GLU A 116 18.24 -29.86 26.28
N ILE A 117 17.17 -29.48 26.98
CA ILE A 117 16.93 -29.84 28.39
C ILE A 117 15.91 -30.99 28.56
N THR A 118 15.20 -31.45 27.53
CA THR A 118 14.21 -32.55 27.68
C THR A 118 14.36 -33.67 26.65
N ASN A 119 15.51 -34.34 26.67
CA ASN A 119 15.68 -35.66 26.08
C ASN A 119 15.09 -36.76 26.99
N GLN A 120 13.78 -36.78 27.21
CA GLN A 120 13.08 -37.99 27.69
C GLN A 120 11.68 -38.11 27.08
N ASN A 121 11.56 -39.09 26.17
CA ASN A 121 10.36 -39.80 25.73
C ASN A 121 9.30 -39.04 24.90
N LEU A 122 9.49 -39.01 23.56
CA LEU A 122 8.37 -38.90 22.60
C LEU A 122 8.50 -39.95 21.48
N PRO A 123 7.38 -40.58 21.05
CA PRO A 123 7.38 -41.70 20.11
C PRO A 123 7.57 -41.25 18.65
N ASN A 124 8.25 -42.13 17.90
CA ASN A 124 8.61 -42.08 16.49
C ASN A 124 7.49 -41.61 15.53
N GLN A 125 7.39 -40.31 15.32
CA GLN A 125 7.06 -39.77 14.00
C GLN A 125 8.30 -39.02 13.52
N ALA A 126 8.99 -39.62 12.54
CA ALA A 126 10.16 -39.04 11.91
C ALA A 126 9.74 -37.81 11.08
N ILE A 127 9.46 -36.71 11.77
CA ILE A 127 9.57 -35.38 11.20
C ILE A 127 11.06 -35.25 10.86
N GLN A 128 11.40 -35.17 9.58
CA GLN A 128 12.75 -34.77 9.18
C GLN A 128 12.95 -33.34 9.67
N ILE A 129 13.45 -33.22 10.90
CA ILE A 129 13.95 -31.96 11.42
C ILE A 129 15.08 -31.59 10.47
N PRO A 130 15.02 -30.42 9.79
CA PRO A 130 16.11 -29.97 8.95
C PRO A 130 17.39 -30.03 9.79
N ASN A 131 18.48 -30.55 9.21
CA ASN A 131 19.75 -30.70 9.94
C ASN A 131 20.06 -29.37 10.65
N LEU A 132 20.44 -29.43 11.93
CA LEU A 132 20.77 -28.26 12.73
C LEU A 132 21.76 -27.33 12.00
N ASP A 133 22.69 -27.90 11.24
CA ASP A 133 23.63 -27.14 10.40
C ASP A 133 22.93 -26.33 9.30
N GLU A 134 21.89 -26.88 8.67
CA GLU A 134 21.10 -26.19 7.64
C GLU A 134 20.27 -25.06 8.25
N LEU A 135 19.71 -25.26 9.45
CA LEU A 135 18.99 -24.22 10.18
C LEU A 135 19.91 -23.08 10.61
N LEU A 136 21.07 -23.40 11.18
CA LEU A 136 22.08 -22.41 11.58
C LEU A 136 22.58 -21.61 10.36
N PHE A 137 22.78 -22.27 9.22
CA PHE A 137 23.13 -21.61 7.97
C PHE A 137 22.02 -20.65 7.49
N ARG A 138 20.75 -21.06 7.54
CA ARG A 138 19.61 -20.20 7.18
C ARG A 138 19.48 -19.00 8.12
N ILE A 139 19.67 -19.18 9.42
CA ILE A 139 19.64 -18.08 10.41
C ILE A 139 20.75 -17.08 10.11
N LYS A 140 21.98 -17.55 9.89
CA LYS A 140 23.11 -16.67 9.58
C LYS A 140 22.87 -15.86 8.31
N ASN A 141 22.35 -16.47 7.25
CA ASN A 141 21.97 -15.77 6.02
C ASN A 141 20.87 -14.72 6.25
N LEU A 142 19.93 -14.97 7.17
CA LEU A 142 18.91 -14.00 7.54
C LEU A 142 19.48 -12.84 8.35
N GLU A 143 20.35 -13.12 9.32
CA GLU A 143 21.05 -12.10 10.12
C GLU A 143 21.89 -11.18 9.22
N GLU A 144 22.64 -11.75 8.26
CA GLU A 144 23.40 -10.98 7.25
C GLU A 144 22.49 -10.08 6.41
N LYS A 145 21.39 -10.61 5.87
CA LYS A 145 20.40 -9.80 5.11
C LYS A 145 19.76 -8.69 5.93
N VAL A 146 19.44 -8.97 7.20
CA VAL A 146 18.88 -7.95 8.11
C VAL A 146 19.90 -6.85 8.35
N GLN A 147 21.18 -7.20 8.52
CA GLN A 147 22.23 -6.22 8.74
C GLN A 147 22.49 -5.36 7.50
N GLU A 148 22.59 -5.97 6.31
CA GLU A 148 22.67 -5.27 5.02
C GLU A 148 21.49 -4.29 4.83
N THR A 149 20.27 -4.75 5.11
CA THR A 149 19.07 -3.92 4.99
C THR A 149 19.08 -2.77 6.01
N THR A 150 19.53 -3.02 7.24
CA THR A 150 19.62 -2.00 8.29
C THR A 150 20.61 -0.91 7.93
N GLU A 151 21.75 -1.27 7.36
CA GLU A 151 22.78 -0.32 6.95
C GLU A 151 22.34 0.49 5.73
N LEU A 152 21.65 -0.13 4.77
CA LEU A 152 21.00 0.57 3.66
C LEU A 152 19.99 1.61 4.17
N VAL A 153 19.07 1.21 5.06
CA VAL A 153 18.06 2.11 5.64
C VAL A 153 18.69 3.26 6.42
N LYS A 154 19.78 3.01 7.16
CA LYS A 154 20.50 4.05 7.91
C LYS A 154 21.10 5.14 7.02
N ASN A 155 21.41 4.79 5.77
CA ASN A 155 22.01 5.71 4.80
C ASN A 155 20.96 6.47 3.96
N LEU A 156 19.69 6.06 4.00
CA LEU A 156 18.62 6.75 3.30
C LEU A 156 18.24 8.04 4.05
N LYS A 157 18.10 9.12 3.30
CA LYS A 157 17.51 10.36 3.80
C LYS A 157 16.00 10.26 3.74
N GLU A 158 15.31 10.84 4.71
CA GLU A 158 13.86 10.71 4.82
C GLU A 158 13.09 11.35 3.65
N PHE A 159 13.59 12.48 3.14
CA PHE A 159 12.81 13.33 2.23
C PHE A 159 13.67 14.15 1.26
N GLN A 160 13.20 14.26 0.01
CA GLN A 160 13.74 15.21 -0.97
C GLN A 160 12.65 15.75 -1.89
N VAL A 161 12.76 17.04 -2.22
CA VAL A 161 11.99 17.69 -3.28
C VAL A 161 12.89 18.01 -4.46
N PHE A 162 12.43 17.68 -5.66
CA PHE A 162 13.07 18.02 -6.92
C PHE A 162 12.14 18.95 -7.71
N ASN A 163 12.61 20.13 -8.11
CA ASN A 163 11.87 21.06 -8.96
C ASN A 163 12.40 20.94 -10.38
N LEU A 164 11.56 20.54 -11.33
CA LEU A 164 11.93 20.38 -12.74
C LEU A 164 11.29 21.50 -13.57
N GLU A 165 12.11 22.37 -14.16
CA GLU A 165 11.62 23.66 -14.67
C GLU A 165 10.98 23.63 -16.07
N GLU A 166 11.34 22.72 -16.97
CA GLU A 166 10.72 22.66 -18.32
C GLU A 166 10.73 21.26 -18.95
N LYS A 167 11.91 20.70 -19.18
CA LYS A 167 12.08 19.38 -19.77
C LYS A 167 13.25 18.68 -19.09
N LEU A 168 13.03 17.44 -18.70
CA LEU A 168 14.11 16.56 -18.29
C LEU A 168 14.73 15.96 -19.56
N GLU A 169 16.06 16.05 -19.73
CA GLU A 169 16.73 15.37 -20.84
C GLU A 169 16.68 13.84 -20.69
N ALA A 170 16.63 13.37 -19.44
CA ALA A 170 16.46 11.97 -19.08
C ALA A 170 14.98 11.57 -18.96
N ASP A 171 14.71 10.27 -19.03
CA ASP A 171 13.39 9.71 -18.71
C ASP A 171 13.08 9.94 -17.22
N LEU A 172 11.84 10.31 -16.92
CA LEU A 172 11.38 10.51 -15.55
C LEU A 172 11.51 9.23 -14.73
N GLY A 173 11.32 8.06 -15.34
CA GLY A 173 11.45 6.77 -14.66
C GLY A 173 12.88 6.46 -14.22
N ASP A 174 13.86 6.78 -15.07
CA ASP A 174 15.29 6.64 -14.73
C ASP A 174 15.64 7.55 -13.55
N PHE A 175 15.22 8.82 -13.63
CA PHE A 175 15.43 9.81 -12.58
C PHE A 175 14.82 9.40 -11.23
N ILE A 176 13.58 8.90 -11.23
CA ILE A 176 12.92 8.43 -10.02
C ILE A 176 13.66 7.22 -9.43
N SER A 177 14.08 6.28 -10.26
CA SER A 177 14.80 5.07 -9.81
C SER A 177 16.12 5.46 -9.14
N ASP A 178 16.86 6.40 -9.72
CA ASP A 178 18.08 6.94 -9.12
C ASP A 178 17.80 7.67 -7.80
N ALA A 179 16.69 8.41 -7.70
CA ALA A 179 16.32 9.09 -6.46
C ALA A 179 16.04 8.09 -5.31
N PHE A 180 15.37 6.97 -5.60
CA PHE A 180 15.10 5.96 -4.57
C PHE A 180 16.34 5.24 -4.04
N THR A 181 17.51 5.39 -4.67
CA THR A 181 18.78 4.91 -4.09
C THR A 181 19.22 5.69 -2.85
N LYS A 182 18.64 6.87 -2.61
CA LYS A 182 19.09 7.82 -1.57
C LYS A 182 17.96 8.30 -0.66
N TRP A 183 16.70 8.26 -1.10
CA TRP A 183 15.59 8.86 -0.37
C TRP A 183 14.39 7.92 -0.25
N THR A 184 13.77 7.88 0.93
CA THR A 184 12.53 7.12 1.16
C THR A 184 11.29 7.85 0.66
N LEU A 185 11.28 9.19 0.72
CA LEU A 185 10.24 10.03 0.16
C LEU A 185 10.83 10.91 -0.94
N VAL A 186 10.36 10.70 -2.16
CA VAL A 186 10.73 11.48 -3.35
C VAL A 186 9.52 12.29 -3.80
N ARG A 187 9.63 13.62 -3.75
CA ARG A 187 8.66 14.55 -4.33
C ARG A 187 9.25 15.22 -5.56
N ILE A 188 8.56 15.14 -6.68
CA ILE A 188 8.92 15.78 -7.94
C ILE A 188 7.85 16.84 -8.25
N GLN A 189 8.28 18.10 -8.29
CA GLN A 189 7.49 19.22 -8.72
C GLN A 189 7.76 19.51 -10.20
N LEU A 190 6.75 19.31 -11.04
CA LEU A 190 6.79 19.56 -12.47
C LEU A 190 6.32 21.00 -12.75
N ALA A 191 6.97 21.70 -13.67
CA ALA A 191 6.59 23.06 -14.04
C ALA A 191 5.29 23.11 -14.86
N GLU A 192 4.56 24.23 -14.78
CA GLU A 192 3.21 24.41 -15.33
C GLU A 192 3.05 24.04 -16.82
N LYS A 193 4.12 24.24 -17.60
CA LYS A 193 4.15 23.97 -19.05
C LYS A 193 5.16 22.91 -19.45
N GLY A 194 5.70 22.18 -18.46
CA GLY A 194 6.70 21.17 -18.73
C GLY A 194 6.13 19.93 -19.42
N GLU A 195 6.95 19.31 -20.26
CA GLU A 195 6.65 18.02 -20.89
C GLU A 195 7.75 17.02 -20.53
N TYR A 196 7.36 15.92 -19.89
CA TYR A 196 8.27 14.92 -19.33
C TYR A 196 7.96 13.55 -19.90
N GLU A 197 8.97 12.83 -20.38
CA GLU A 197 8.80 11.44 -20.79
C GLU A 197 8.86 10.52 -19.57
N TRP A 198 7.94 9.54 -19.49
CA TRP A 198 8.00 8.45 -18.53
C TRP A 198 7.74 7.15 -19.27
N ASN A 199 8.82 6.52 -19.69
CA ASN A 199 8.83 5.28 -20.46
C ASN A 199 9.49 4.14 -19.68
N THR A 200 10.40 4.46 -18.75
CA THR A 200 11.04 3.45 -17.90
C THR A 200 10.11 3.07 -16.74
N PRO A 201 9.83 1.78 -16.54
CA PRO A 201 9.10 1.31 -15.36
C PRO A 201 9.87 1.58 -14.07
N VAL A 202 9.18 2.10 -13.05
CA VAL A 202 9.68 2.31 -11.69
C VAL A 202 8.98 1.37 -10.74
N ILE A 203 9.69 0.86 -9.74
CA ILE A 203 9.09 0.19 -8.58
C ILE A 203 9.32 1.07 -7.35
N VAL A 204 8.25 1.59 -6.74
CA VAL A 204 8.34 2.26 -5.44
C VAL A 204 8.64 1.20 -4.40
N PRO A 205 9.81 1.25 -3.72
CA PRO A 205 10.20 0.22 -2.77
C PRO A 205 9.27 0.18 -1.55
N PRO A 206 9.28 -0.92 -0.76
CA PRO A 206 8.46 -1.02 0.44
C PRO A 206 8.68 0.16 1.39
N HIS A 207 7.60 0.66 2.00
CA HIS A 207 7.61 1.84 2.88
C HIS A 207 8.11 3.15 2.25
N HIS A 208 8.30 3.21 0.93
CA HIS A 208 8.69 4.44 0.24
C HIS A 208 7.46 5.18 -0.31
N ARG A 209 7.66 6.45 -0.62
CA ARG A 209 6.62 7.32 -1.17
C ARG A 209 7.12 8.13 -2.35
N LEU A 210 6.41 8.02 -3.47
CA LEU A 210 6.56 8.87 -4.64
C LEU A 210 5.43 9.89 -4.70
N GLU A 211 5.78 11.17 -4.85
CA GLU A 211 4.82 12.23 -5.17
C GLU A 211 5.25 12.95 -6.45
N ILE A 212 4.38 12.98 -7.46
CA ILE A 212 4.59 13.77 -8.68
C ILE A 212 3.50 14.84 -8.71
N ILE A 213 3.89 16.09 -8.61
CA ILE A 213 2.98 17.23 -8.44
C ILE A 213 3.22 18.21 -9.58
N GLY A 214 2.19 18.46 -10.37
CA GLY A 214 2.20 19.53 -11.36
C GLY A 214 2.01 20.91 -10.74
N ALA A 215 2.76 21.89 -11.22
CA ALA A 215 2.49 23.30 -10.94
C ALA A 215 1.34 23.80 -11.82
N GLY A 216 0.71 24.90 -11.40
CA GLY A 216 -0.31 25.60 -12.19
C GLY A 216 -1.67 24.90 -12.29
N TYR A 217 -1.86 23.75 -11.65
CA TYR A 217 -3.16 23.08 -11.65
C TYR A 217 -4.21 23.94 -10.92
N ASP A 218 -5.33 24.19 -11.58
CA ASP A 218 -6.49 24.89 -11.04
C ASP A 218 -7.70 23.96 -11.16
N ALA A 219 -8.28 23.57 -10.01
CA ALA A 219 -9.43 22.67 -9.95
C ALA A 219 -10.67 23.19 -10.69
N ALA A 220 -10.74 24.51 -10.93
CA ALA A 220 -11.83 25.14 -11.67
C ALA A 220 -11.67 25.05 -13.20
N LYS A 221 -10.45 24.81 -13.71
CA LYS A 221 -10.15 24.74 -15.14
C LYS A 221 -10.09 23.29 -15.58
N LYS A 222 -11.12 22.84 -16.33
CA LYS A 222 -11.17 21.49 -16.92
C LYS A 222 -10.05 21.23 -17.92
N GLU A 223 -9.48 22.28 -18.50
CA GLU A 223 -8.41 22.22 -19.50
C GLU A 223 -7.43 23.38 -19.30
N GLY A 224 -6.14 23.09 -19.51
CA GLY A 224 -5.08 24.10 -19.67
C GLY A 224 -4.23 24.35 -18.42
N PHE A 225 -2.91 24.36 -18.64
CA PHE A 225 -1.84 24.70 -17.68
C PHE A 225 -1.47 23.64 -16.64
N THR A 226 -1.55 22.36 -17.00
CA THR A 226 -0.88 21.31 -16.23
C THR A 226 0.31 20.76 -17.01
N PRO A 227 1.42 20.39 -16.33
CA PRO A 227 2.48 19.65 -16.97
C PRO A 227 1.97 18.36 -17.60
N LYS A 228 2.65 17.94 -18.68
CA LYS A 228 2.35 16.69 -19.35
C LYS A 228 3.37 15.63 -18.99
N ILE A 229 2.87 14.43 -18.69
CA ILE A 229 3.67 13.21 -18.62
C ILE A 229 3.33 12.39 -19.87
N LEU A 230 4.33 12.17 -20.71
CA LEU A 230 4.22 11.45 -21.97
C LEU A 230 4.75 10.02 -21.81
N MET A 231 3.89 9.04 -22.07
CA MET A 231 4.18 7.62 -21.96
C MET A 231 4.10 7.01 -23.36
N THR A 232 5.17 7.13 -24.14
CA THR A 232 5.20 6.87 -25.59
C THR A 232 5.90 5.58 -25.99
N LYS A 233 6.52 4.87 -25.05
CA LYS A 233 7.18 3.57 -25.27
C LYS A 233 6.77 2.60 -24.18
N CYS A 234 6.73 1.30 -24.46
CA CYS A 234 6.51 0.27 -23.44
C CYS A 234 7.62 -0.77 -23.49
N VAL A 235 7.85 -1.45 -22.37
CA VAL A 235 8.81 -2.57 -22.33
C VAL A 235 8.22 -3.76 -23.11
N GLU A 236 9.09 -4.52 -23.74
CA GLU A 236 8.71 -5.76 -24.43
C GLU A 236 9.30 -6.96 -23.72
N PHE A 237 8.45 -7.97 -23.49
CA PHE A 237 8.83 -9.23 -22.88
C PHE A 237 8.77 -10.35 -23.93
N LYS A 238 9.90 -10.99 -24.18
CA LYS A 238 9.99 -12.15 -25.09
C LYS A 238 9.72 -13.43 -24.31
N HIS A 239 8.59 -14.07 -24.59
CA HIS A 239 8.32 -15.45 -24.21
C HIS A 239 8.73 -16.37 -25.37
N PRO A 240 9.13 -17.64 -25.13
CA PRO A 240 9.53 -18.55 -26.21
C PRO A 240 8.54 -18.67 -27.38
N SER A 241 7.24 -18.42 -27.14
CA SER A 241 6.17 -18.56 -28.13
C SER A 241 5.61 -17.23 -28.68
N ASP A 242 5.87 -16.10 -28.03
CA ASP A 242 5.21 -14.82 -28.34
C ASP A 242 6.02 -13.65 -27.78
N THR A 243 5.83 -12.45 -28.35
CA THR A 243 6.32 -11.20 -27.73
C THR A 243 5.15 -10.43 -27.15
N TYR A 244 5.28 -10.05 -25.89
CA TYR A 244 4.28 -9.31 -25.14
C TYR A 244 4.74 -7.88 -24.87
N ARG A 245 3.78 -6.98 -24.74
CA ARG A 245 4.02 -5.61 -24.23
C ARG A 245 3.73 -5.53 -22.73
N GLU A 246 4.56 -4.80 -22.02
CA GLU A 246 4.44 -4.48 -20.59
C GLU A 246 4.24 -2.96 -20.44
N PRO A 247 2.99 -2.46 -20.31
CA PRO A 247 2.70 -1.03 -20.23
C PRO A 247 3.09 -0.38 -18.90
N LEU A 248 3.58 -1.13 -17.92
CA LEU A 248 3.97 -0.65 -16.59
C LEU A 248 4.79 0.64 -16.64
N ARG A 249 4.41 1.60 -15.80
CA ARG A 249 5.19 2.82 -15.48
C ARG A 249 5.55 2.88 -14.01
N CYS A 250 4.64 2.49 -13.14
CA CYS A 250 4.92 2.44 -11.71
C CYS A 250 4.29 1.20 -11.05
N GLY A 251 5.11 0.43 -10.35
CA GLY A 251 4.67 -0.60 -9.41
C GLY A 251 4.83 -0.09 -7.99
N VAL A 252 3.84 -0.32 -7.14
CA VAL A 252 3.84 0.10 -5.72
C VAL A 252 3.94 -1.15 -4.84
N SER A 253 5.05 -1.27 -4.11
CA SER A 253 5.33 -2.42 -3.23
C SER A 253 4.59 -2.34 -1.89
N ASP A 254 4.92 -3.24 -0.95
CA ASP A 254 4.30 -3.31 0.38
C ASP A 254 4.38 -1.98 1.14
N PHE A 255 3.24 -1.49 1.65
CA PHE A 255 3.12 -0.22 2.39
C PHE A 255 3.67 1.02 1.65
N ALA A 256 3.94 0.90 0.36
CA ALA A 256 4.46 1.99 -0.45
C ALA A 256 3.31 2.84 -0.99
N SER A 257 3.60 4.07 -1.41
CA SER A 257 2.60 4.95 -1.99
C SER A 257 3.07 5.74 -3.20
N LEU A 258 2.17 5.89 -4.17
CA LEU A 258 2.28 6.76 -5.32
C LEU A 258 1.17 7.81 -5.26
N LEU A 259 1.54 9.08 -5.32
CA LEU A 259 0.63 10.20 -5.54
C LEU A 259 1.02 10.90 -6.83
N ILE A 260 0.09 11.02 -7.77
CA ILE A 260 0.21 11.89 -8.93
C ILE A 260 -0.89 12.95 -8.84
N LYS A 261 -0.50 14.22 -8.87
CA LYS A 261 -1.42 15.33 -8.68
C LYS A 261 -1.24 16.44 -9.70
N GLY A 262 -2.33 16.90 -10.30
CA GLY A 262 -2.32 18.12 -11.12
C GLY A 262 -1.56 17.95 -12.43
N VAL A 263 -1.58 16.78 -13.06
CA VAL A 263 -0.85 16.51 -14.32
C VAL A 263 -1.78 16.00 -15.40
N THR A 264 -1.42 16.26 -16.66
CA THR A 264 -2.01 15.58 -17.81
C THR A 264 -1.12 14.39 -18.19
N MET A 265 -1.63 13.17 -18.06
CA MET A 265 -0.94 11.95 -18.48
C MET A 265 -1.44 11.52 -19.84
N ILE A 266 -0.51 11.38 -20.78
CA ILE A 266 -0.81 10.94 -22.15
C ILE A 266 -0.03 9.67 -22.41
N GLU A 267 -0.73 8.56 -22.44
CA GLU A 267 -0.22 7.28 -22.87
C GLU A 267 -0.68 6.99 -24.31
N ASN A 268 0.30 6.80 -25.18
CA ASN A 268 0.10 6.35 -26.55
C ASN A 268 1.42 5.80 -27.09
N HIS A 269 1.68 4.52 -26.84
CA HIS A 269 2.90 3.88 -27.34
C HIS A 269 2.72 3.12 -28.67
N GLY A 270 1.49 3.05 -29.23
CA GLY A 270 1.23 2.46 -30.55
C GLY A 270 1.63 0.98 -30.73
N ASN A 271 1.92 0.26 -29.65
CA ASN A 271 2.43 -1.12 -29.72
C ASN A 271 1.25 -2.09 -29.79
N THR A 272 1.11 -2.79 -30.91
CA THR A 272 0.00 -3.71 -31.19
C THR A 272 0.23 -5.14 -30.68
N LYS A 273 1.38 -5.40 -30.05
CA LYS A 273 1.69 -6.71 -29.45
C LYS A 273 0.69 -7.06 -28.34
N LYS A 274 0.56 -8.36 -28.07
CA LYS A 274 -0.33 -8.85 -27.01
C LYS A 274 0.10 -8.28 -25.65
N LEU A 275 -0.86 -7.86 -24.84
CA LEU A 275 -0.59 -7.47 -23.46
C LEU A 275 -0.06 -8.66 -22.66
N THR A 276 0.96 -8.43 -21.84
CA THR A 276 1.51 -9.46 -20.93
C THR A 276 0.42 -10.08 -20.04
N GLN A 277 0.54 -11.37 -19.77
CA GLN A 277 -0.34 -12.07 -18.81
C GLN A 277 0.11 -11.89 -17.36
N ARG A 278 1.26 -11.24 -17.15
CA ARG A 278 1.80 -10.93 -15.82
C ARG A 278 0.94 -9.87 -15.14
N SER A 279 0.33 -10.22 -14.00
CA SER A 279 -0.58 -9.34 -13.27
C SER A 279 0.11 -8.10 -12.68
N ASP A 280 1.41 -8.17 -12.40
CA ASP A 280 2.21 -7.07 -11.85
C ASP A 280 2.66 -6.06 -12.92
N LYS A 281 2.30 -6.28 -14.19
CA LYS A 281 2.85 -5.54 -15.32
C LYS A 281 1.87 -5.22 -16.45
N ASN A 282 0.59 -5.56 -16.30
CA ASN A 282 -0.41 -5.48 -17.37
C ASN A 282 -1.19 -4.14 -17.41
N SER A 283 -0.97 -3.25 -16.45
CA SER A 283 -1.52 -1.88 -16.43
C SER A 283 -0.42 -0.82 -16.37
N LEU A 284 -0.78 0.46 -16.54
CA LEU A 284 0.15 1.57 -16.36
C LEU A 284 0.67 1.68 -14.92
N PHE A 285 -0.23 1.52 -13.95
CA PHE A 285 0.10 1.55 -12.53
C PHE A 285 -0.34 0.25 -11.87
N ASN A 286 0.57 -0.40 -11.15
CA ASN A 286 0.31 -1.68 -10.50
C ASN A 286 0.52 -1.57 -8.99
N ILE A 287 -0.40 -2.15 -8.23
CA ILE A 287 -0.16 -2.48 -6.83
C ILE A 287 0.50 -3.87 -6.83
N CYS A 288 1.77 -3.90 -6.46
CA CYS A 288 2.65 -5.07 -6.49
C CYS A 288 2.93 -5.61 -5.08
N GLY A 289 2.34 -5.02 -4.05
CA GLY A 289 2.48 -5.43 -2.66
C GLY A 289 1.23 -5.09 -1.83
N ASN A 290 1.20 -5.62 -0.62
CA ASN A 290 0.13 -5.43 0.35
C ASN A 290 0.12 -4.01 0.92
N PHE A 291 -1.08 -3.47 1.06
CA PHE A 291 -1.35 -2.12 1.54
C PHE A 291 -0.71 -1.02 0.67
N GLY A 292 -0.36 -1.33 -0.58
CA GLY A 292 0.09 -0.34 -1.54
C GLY A 292 -1.01 0.67 -1.89
N ILE A 293 -0.62 1.92 -2.13
CA ILE A 293 -1.54 3.02 -2.38
C ILE A 293 -1.19 3.71 -3.70
N ILE A 294 -2.19 3.86 -4.57
CA ILE A 294 -2.09 4.70 -5.77
C ILE A 294 -3.15 5.79 -5.66
N GLN A 295 -2.72 7.05 -5.67
CA GLN A 295 -3.58 8.21 -5.66
C GLN A 295 -3.38 9.05 -6.90
N LEU A 296 -4.47 9.26 -7.64
CA LEU A 296 -4.54 10.12 -8.82
C LEU A 296 -5.51 11.25 -8.49
N THR A 297 -5.03 12.49 -8.39
CA THR A 297 -5.86 13.63 -7.99
C THR A 297 -5.68 14.83 -8.91
N PHE A 298 -6.75 15.48 -9.36
CA PHE A 298 -6.69 16.62 -10.31
C PHE A 298 -5.95 16.26 -11.60
N ASN A 299 -6.11 15.05 -12.11
CA ASN A 299 -5.40 14.57 -13.30
C ASN A 299 -6.33 14.47 -14.50
N ASN A 300 -5.78 14.77 -15.69
CA ASN A 300 -6.38 14.40 -16.96
C ASN A 300 -5.59 13.23 -17.56
N ILE A 301 -6.26 12.12 -17.83
CA ILE A 301 -5.62 10.88 -18.25
C ILE A 301 -6.19 10.49 -19.61
N ILE A 302 -5.30 10.42 -20.59
CA ILE A 302 -5.58 9.98 -21.96
C ILE A 302 -4.73 8.74 -22.19
N MET A 303 -5.36 7.59 -22.44
CA MET A 303 -4.61 6.35 -22.62
C MET A 303 -5.17 5.49 -23.74
N THR A 304 -4.29 4.68 -24.33
CA THR A 304 -4.61 3.62 -25.27
C THR A 304 -4.64 2.23 -24.63
N GLU A 305 -4.00 2.09 -23.46
CA GLU A 305 -3.92 0.82 -22.77
C GLU A 305 -5.25 0.32 -22.20
N LYS A 306 -5.32 -1.00 -22.03
CA LYS A 306 -6.53 -1.68 -21.54
C LYS A 306 -6.80 -1.40 -20.05
N TYR A 307 -5.76 -1.21 -19.24
CA TYR A 307 -5.86 -1.07 -17.79
C TYR A 307 -5.04 0.12 -17.28
N LEU A 308 -5.67 1.03 -16.56
CA LEU A 308 -4.98 2.15 -15.92
C LEU A 308 -4.30 1.71 -14.62
N VAL A 309 -5.10 1.25 -13.66
CA VAL A 309 -4.61 0.69 -12.38
C VAL A 309 -4.96 -0.79 -12.31
N ASN A 310 -4.01 -1.64 -11.93
CA ASN A 310 -4.26 -3.03 -11.59
C ASN A 310 -3.78 -3.35 -10.18
N SER A 311 -4.51 -4.20 -9.49
CA SER A 311 -4.00 -4.90 -8.32
C SER A 311 -3.61 -6.31 -8.74
N GLY A 312 -2.35 -6.68 -8.52
CA GLY A 312 -1.88 -8.04 -8.79
C GLY A 312 -2.57 -9.09 -7.92
N VAL A 313 -2.33 -10.36 -8.24
CA VAL A 313 -2.89 -11.49 -7.51
C VAL A 313 -2.37 -11.50 -6.06
N PHE A 314 -3.27 -11.70 -5.10
CA PHE A 314 -2.99 -11.75 -3.64
C PHE A 314 -2.63 -10.43 -2.96
N TYR A 315 -2.79 -9.29 -3.64
CA TYR A 315 -2.51 -8.00 -3.01
C TYR A 315 -3.78 -7.32 -2.50
N TYR A 316 -3.61 -6.69 -1.34
CA TYR A 316 -4.55 -5.73 -0.79
C TYR A 316 -4.06 -4.33 -1.07
N GLY A 317 -4.93 -3.43 -1.51
CA GLY A 317 -4.48 -2.10 -1.90
C GLY A 317 -5.58 -1.06 -1.90
N ARG A 318 -5.16 0.20 -2.07
CA ARG A 318 -6.07 1.33 -2.18
C ARG A 318 -5.79 2.12 -3.46
N VAL A 319 -6.86 2.46 -4.16
CA VAL A 319 -6.81 3.38 -5.29
C VAL A 319 -7.71 4.57 -4.98
N LEU A 320 -7.18 5.76 -5.09
CA LEU A 320 -7.91 7.00 -4.84
C LEU A 320 -7.92 7.83 -6.12
N PHE A 321 -9.11 8.03 -6.67
CA PHE A 321 -9.36 9.01 -7.71
C PHE A 321 -10.07 10.22 -7.09
N GLY A 322 -9.49 11.40 -7.26
CA GLY A 322 -10.06 12.67 -6.82
C GLY A 322 -10.04 13.69 -7.94
N HIS A 323 -11.17 14.23 -8.40
CA HIS A 323 -11.18 15.19 -9.52
C HIS A 323 -10.33 14.69 -10.71
N THR A 324 -10.58 13.46 -11.16
CA THR A 324 -9.78 12.83 -12.22
C THR A 324 -10.63 12.59 -13.45
N TRP A 325 -10.12 12.94 -14.61
CA TRP A 325 -10.74 12.71 -15.91
C TRP A 325 -9.98 11.60 -16.63
N ILE A 326 -10.70 10.57 -17.07
CA ILE A 326 -10.11 9.41 -17.75
C ILE A 326 -10.80 9.23 -19.10
N SER A 327 -10.02 9.26 -20.17
CA SER A 327 -10.49 9.11 -21.54
C SER A 327 -9.63 8.09 -22.29
N ASN A 328 -10.24 7.48 -23.32
CA ASN A 328 -9.56 6.55 -24.20
C ASN A 328 -9.43 7.16 -25.59
N SER A 329 -8.18 7.26 -26.07
CA SER A 329 -7.85 7.83 -27.38
C SER A 329 -8.06 6.85 -28.55
N VAL A 330 -8.28 5.56 -28.29
CA VAL A 330 -8.50 4.53 -29.32
C VAL A 330 -9.99 4.44 -29.71
N THR A 331 -10.23 4.05 -30.96
CA THR A 331 -11.55 3.83 -31.57
C THR A 331 -12.08 2.40 -31.44
N GLY A 332 -11.39 1.51 -30.73
CA GLY A 332 -11.82 0.12 -30.54
C GLY A 332 -11.19 -0.52 -29.30
N GLY A 333 -12.03 -1.15 -28.47
CA GLY A 333 -11.63 -1.76 -27.21
C GLY A 333 -12.15 -1.00 -25.99
N VAL A 334 -12.36 -1.73 -24.90
CA VAL A 334 -12.77 -1.17 -23.61
C VAL A 334 -11.53 -1.02 -22.74
N THR A 335 -11.28 0.20 -22.26
CA THR A 335 -10.30 0.47 -21.20
C THR A 335 -10.99 0.35 -19.84
N TYR A 336 -10.28 -0.14 -18.85
CA TYR A 336 -10.73 -0.19 -17.48
C TYR A 336 -9.88 0.74 -16.61
N ALA A 337 -10.54 1.63 -15.87
CA ALA A 337 -9.87 2.52 -14.93
C ALA A 337 -9.20 1.75 -13.79
N VAL A 338 -9.82 0.65 -13.37
CA VAL A 338 -9.30 -0.26 -12.35
C VAL A 338 -9.59 -1.70 -12.76
N SER A 339 -8.58 -2.56 -12.61
CA SER A 339 -8.71 -4.01 -12.64
C SER A 339 -8.11 -4.64 -11.37
N ASN A 340 -8.51 -5.88 -11.12
CA ASN A 340 -7.89 -6.72 -10.10
C ASN A 340 -7.84 -8.12 -10.69
N ASP A 341 -6.63 -8.65 -10.86
CA ASP A 341 -6.44 -9.96 -11.43
C ASP A 341 -6.84 -11.03 -10.41
N ARG A 342 -7.86 -11.82 -10.78
CA ARG A 342 -8.14 -13.08 -10.09
C ARG A 342 -7.14 -14.09 -10.61
N GLY A 343 -6.14 -14.41 -9.80
CA GLY A 343 -5.38 -15.64 -10.01
C GLY A 343 -6.28 -16.87 -9.90
N TRP A 344 -5.69 -18.04 -10.14
CA TRP A 344 -6.39 -19.32 -10.05
C TRP A 344 -6.87 -19.69 -8.63
N ASN A 345 -6.55 -18.87 -7.62
CA ASN A 345 -6.90 -19.13 -6.23
C ASN A 345 -8.01 -18.18 -5.73
N PHE A 346 -9.03 -18.77 -5.11
CA PHE A 346 -10.19 -18.14 -4.49
C PHE A 346 -9.88 -17.31 -3.23
N GLN A 347 -8.60 -17.02 -2.95
CA GLN A 347 -8.18 -16.35 -1.72
C GLN A 347 -7.69 -14.92 -2.00
N ALA A 348 -8.36 -13.96 -1.34
CA ALA A 348 -7.72 -12.83 -0.68
C ALA A 348 -7.00 -11.76 -1.54
N SER A 349 -7.52 -11.37 -2.70
CA SER A 349 -7.22 -10.01 -3.21
C SER A 349 -8.32 -9.04 -2.80
N GLY A 350 -7.95 -7.81 -2.47
CA GLY A 350 -8.89 -6.83 -1.94
C GLY A 350 -8.48 -5.42 -2.31
N LEU A 351 -9.20 -4.82 -3.24
CA LEU A 351 -8.92 -3.47 -3.69
C LEU A 351 -10.03 -2.53 -3.21
N VAL A 352 -9.67 -1.50 -2.46
CA VAL A 352 -10.60 -0.44 -2.09
C VAL A 352 -10.38 0.74 -3.03
N VAL A 353 -11.44 1.14 -3.73
CA VAL A 353 -11.41 2.23 -4.70
C VAL A 353 -12.30 3.36 -4.21
N SER A 354 -11.71 4.51 -3.89
CA SER A 354 -12.44 5.76 -3.70
C SER A 354 -12.39 6.57 -4.99
N ARG A 355 -13.54 7.11 -5.41
CA ARG A 355 -13.69 7.79 -6.72
C ARG A 355 -14.40 9.13 -6.64
N SER A 356 -14.02 9.94 -5.65
CA SER A 356 -14.56 11.29 -5.46
C SER A 356 -14.37 12.14 -6.73
N HIS A 357 -15.49 12.67 -7.26
CA HIS A 357 -15.48 13.57 -8.42
C HIS A 357 -14.69 13.03 -9.63
N THR A 358 -14.84 11.75 -9.95
CA THR A 358 -14.16 11.12 -11.10
C THR A 358 -15.07 11.09 -12.33
N TYR A 359 -14.52 11.48 -13.47
CA TYR A 359 -15.21 11.47 -14.77
C TYR A 359 -14.52 10.48 -15.70
N ILE A 360 -15.29 9.57 -16.28
CA ILE A 360 -14.80 8.61 -17.27
C ILE A 360 -15.57 8.80 -18.57
N ASP A 361 -14.90 8.63 -19.72
CA ASP A 361 -15.59 8.51 -21.00
C ASP A 361 -16.45 7.24 -21.00
N ALA A 362 -17.74 7.38 -20.72
CA ALA A 362 -18.66 6.27 -20.46
C ALA A 362 -18.77 5.24 -21.60
N ASN A 363 -18.44 5.63 -22.83
CA ASN A 363 -18.52 4.74 -23.99
C ASN A 363 -17.25 3.89 -24.16
N LYS A 364 -16.12 4.29 -23.58
CA LYS A 364 -14.81 3.69 -23.84
C LYS A 364 -14.05 3.25 -22.60
N VAL A 365 -14.37 3.83 -21.45
CA VAL A 365 -13.75 3.55 -20.16
C VAL A 365 -14.79 2.96 -19.21
N LYS A 366 -14.46 1.85 -18.56
CA LYS A 366 -15.32 1.19 -17.57
C LYS A 366 -14.62 1.06 -16.22
N TRP A 367 -15.40 0.92 -15.17
CA TRP A 367 -14.90 0.43 -13.89
C TRP A 367 -14.79 -1.10 -13.95
N GLY A 368 -13.80 -1.66 -13.25
CA GLY A 368 -13.72 -3.10 -13.04
C GLY A 368 -14.98 -3.60 -12.32
N THR A 369 -15.47 -4.77 -12.73
CA THR A 369 -16.70 -5.37 -12.15
C THR A 369 -16.39 -6.53 -11.21
N ASN A 370 -15.12 -6.72 -10.86
CA ASN A 370 -14.68 -7.80 -10.01
C ASN A 370 -15.18 -7.57 -8.57
N SER A 371 -15.85 -8.57 -7.98
CA SER A 371 -16.34 -8.51 -6.58
C SER A 371 -15.25 -8.38 -5.51
N SER A 372 -13.97 -8.55 -5.86
CA SER A 372 -12.83 -8.25 -4.98
C SER A 372 -12.45 -6.77 -4.97
N ILE A 373 -13.19 -5.94 -5.70
CA ILE A 373 -13.06 -4.48 -5.70
C ILE A 373 -14.23 -3.88 -4.94
N LEU A 374 -13.93 -3.24 -3.80
CA LEU A 374 -14.88 -2.46 -3.04
C LEU A 374 -14.81 -0.99 -3.51
N TYR A 375 -15.91 -0.50 -4.08
CA TYR A 375 -16.05 0.92 -4.43
C TYR A 375 -16.69 1.68 -3.28
N LEU A 376 -16.04 2.77 -2.86
CA LEU A 376 -16.53 3.72 -1.86
C LEU A 376 -17.08 4.99 -2.52
#